data_AF-A0A1H5J377-F1
#
_entry.id   AF-A0A1H5J377-F1
#
_cell.length_a   1.000
_cell.length_b   1.000
_cell.length_c   1.000
_cell.angle_alpha   90.00
_cell.angle_beta   90.00
_cell.angle_gamma   90.00
#
_symmetry.space_group_name_H-M   'P 1'
#
loop_
_entity.id
_entity.type
_entity.pdbx_description
1 polymer ?
#
loop_
_entity_poly.entity_id
_entity_poly.type
_entity_poly.pdbx_seq_one_letter_code
_entity_poly.pdbx_strand_id
1 'polypeptide(L)'
;MKFIVVTFFITFSFFHYSSDDENIGTWNIRNGRFIKNYSKNDKLAALHWQTFYEIFPKSITKKYIKKLVLISDGLDEKTGALGALSSKNDKWQLVIDTLDVNFKSKNKKRLQESVYTLVHEFGHLLTLNNTQIKPTNKILQDEGGLYLTLEGEAYKNSYLNRFVSLFWKGRLLEKWDVIKERHCFTEESCVEKLNGLYFDNLADFVTDYAAESPEEDIVESWTYFVLKKKVKNPKTIAQKKINFFYQFPELVAYRKLIRYNTRYYVH
;
A
#
# COMPACT_ATOMS: atom_id res chain seq x y z
N MET A 1 -19.16 -5.17 25.70
CA MET A 1 -18.12 -5.34 24.66
C MET A 1 -18.17 -4.13 23.75
N LYS A 2 -17.12 -3.32 23.68
CA LYS A 2 -17.07 -2.17 22.78
C LYS A 2 -16.81 -2.69 21.37
N PHE A 3 -17.83 -2.65 20.52
CA PHE A 3 -17.69 -2.88 19.08
C PHE A 3 -16.85 -1.74 18.51
N ILE A 4 -15.63 -2.06 18.05
CA ILE A 4 -14.89 -1.18 17.16
C ILE A 4 -15.49 -1.44 15.79
N VAL A 5 -16.28 -0.50 15.28
CA VAL A 5 -16.65 -0.46 13.87
C VAL A 5 -15.37 -0.14 13.13
N VAL A 6 -14.78 -1.16 12.48
CA VAL A 6 -13.72 -0.98 11.50
C VAL A 6 -14.45 -0.85 10.16
N THR A 7 -14.40 0.34 9.60
CA THR A 7 -14.93 0.65 8.27
C THR A 7 -14.08 -0.08 7.23
N PHE A 8 -14.75 -0.76 6.30
CA PHE A 8 -14.15 -1.44 5.16
C PHE A 8 -13.68 -0.40 4.13
N PHE A 9 -12.45 -0.50 3.65
CA PHE A 9 -12.00 0.28 2.48
C PHE A 9 -11.21 -0.59 1.53
N ILE A 10 -11.90 -1.05 0.48
CA ILE A 10 -11.27 -1.72 -0.67
C ILE A 10 -10.75 -0.62 -1.60
N THR A 11 -9.44 -0.34 -1.59
CA THR A 11 -8.84 0.27 -2.78
C THR A 11 -8.58 -0.84 -3.78
N PHE A 12 -9.53 -1.04 -4.71
CA PHE A 12 -9.18 -1.75 -5.93
C PHE A 12 -8.04 -0.94 -6.56
N SER A 13 -6.94 -1.59 -6.91
CA SER A 13 -5.82 -1.02 -7.69
C SER A 13 -6.23 -0.62 -9.12
N PHE A 14 -7.52 -0.42 -9.37
CA PHE A 14 -8.03 0.31 -10.51
C PHE A 14 -7.85 1.80 -10.24
N PHE A 15 -7.13 2.47 -11.13
CA PHE A 15 -7.30 3.90 -11.39
C PHE A 15 -8.70 4.17 -11.96
N HIS A 16 -9.75 3.80 -11.25
CA HIS A 16 -11.09 4.27 -11.48
C HIS A 16 -11.33 5.42 -10.50
N TYR A 17 -11.06 6.62 -11.01
CA TYR A 17 -11.78 7.81 -10.57
C TYR A 17 -13.26 7.40 -10.50
N SER A 18 -13.83 7.39 -9.30
CA SER A 18 -15.29 7.40 -9.21
C SER A 18 -15.76 8.70 -9.87
N SER A 19 -16.96 8.74 -10.45
CA SER A 19 -17.53 9.99 -10.96
C SER A 19 -17.63 11.09 -9.91
N ASP A 20 -17.52 10.71 -8.63
CA ASP A 20 -17.77 11.56 -7.48
C ASP A 20 -16.48 12.09 -6.81
N ASP A 21 -15.29 11.64 -7.25
CA ASP A 21 -14.00 12.09 -6.69
C ASP A 21 -13.67 13.52 -7.18
N GLU A 22 -13.56 14.50 -6.28
CA GLU A 22 -13.12 15.85 -6.63
C GLU A 22 -11.62 15.86 -6.96
N ASN A 23 -11.26 16.15 -8.22
CA ASN A 23 -9.88 16.36 -8.60
C ASN A 23 -9.39 17.78 -8.22
N ILE A 24 -8.60 17.88 -7.16
CA ILE A 24 -8.01 19.15 -6.68
C ILE A 24 -6.88 19.63 -7.61
N GLY A 25 -6.14 18.70 -8.20
CA GLY A 25 -5.15 18.98 -9.24
C GLY A 25 -4.08 17.91 -9.41
N THR A 26 -3.25 18.10 -10.44
CA THR A 26 -2.12 17.22 -10.76
C THR A 26 -0.85 18.02 -11.02
N TRP A 27 0.27 17.57 -10.47
CA TRP A 27 1.58 18.23 -10.56
C TRP A 27 2.67 17.25 -10.95
N ASN A 28 3.67 17.75 -11.67
CA ASN A 28 4.85 16.96 -12.03
C ASN A 28 5.89 16.99 -10.91
N ILE A 29 6.55 15.86 -10.70
CA ILE A 29 7.73 15.72 -9.85
C ILE A 29 8.93 15.39 -10.73
N ARG A 30 10.01 16.17 -10.61
CA ARG A 30 11.26 15.96 -11.36
C ARG A 30 12.44 15.86 -10.41
N ASN A 31 13.10 14.69 -10.37
CA ASN A 31 14.25 14.43 -9.50
C ASN A 31 13.99 14.79 -8.02
N GLY A 32 12.77 14.50 -7.54
CA GLY A 32 12.30 14.80 -6.19
C GLY A 32 11.88 16.26 -5.96
N ARG A 33 11.86 17.11 -7.00
CA ARG A 33 11.40 18.49 -6.93
C ARG A 33 9.97 18.60 -7.44
N PHE A 34 9.12 19.23 -6.65
CA PHE A 34 7.78 19.63 -7.04
C PHE A 34 7.84 20.74 -8.11
N ILE A 35 7.08 20.57 -9.19
CA ILE A 35 6.97 21.55 -10.27
C ILE A 35 5.61 22.24 -10.17
N LYS A 36 5.64 23.52 -9.78
CA LYS A 36 4.47 24.41 -9.77
C LYS A 36 3.87 24.51 -11.17
N ASN A 37 2.54 24.54 -11.23
CA ASN A 37 1.80 24.82 -12.46
C ASN A 37 0.97 26.11 -12.35
N TYR A 38 1.21 26.91 -11.30
CA TYR A 38 0.52 28.17 -11.00
C TYR A 38 -0.97 28.00 -10.67
N SER A 39 -1.37 26.79 -10.24
CA SER A 39 -2.70 26.55 -9.67
C SER A 39 -2.85 27.23 -8.29
N LYS A 40 -4.08 27.63 -7.95
CA LYS A 40 -4.44 28.07 -6.59
C LYS A 40 -4.04 27.06 -5.50
N ASN A 41 -3.94 25.78 -5.86
CA ASN A 41 -3.62 24.66 -4.97
C ASN A 41 -2.11 24.34 -4.90
N ASP A 42 -1.23 25.10 -5.56
CA ASP A 42 0.23 24.84 -5.56
C ASP A 42 0.83 24.77 -4.16
N LYS A 43 0.37 25.62 -3.24
CA LYS A 43 0.86 25.63 -1.84
C LYS A 43 0.46 24.36 -1.10
N LEU A 44 -0.76 23.88 -1.33
CA LEU A 44 -1.27 22.65 -0.72
C LEU A 44 -0.51 21.45 -1.28
N ALA A 45 -0.39 21.34 -2.60
CA ALA A 45 0.34 20.26 -3.26
C ALA A 45 1.83 20.23 -2.89
N ALA A 46 2.49 21.39 -2.82
CA ALA A 46 3.88 21.46 -2.37
C ALA A 46 4.05 20.95 -0.94
N LEU A 47 3.09 21.23 -0.04
CA LEU A 47 3.11 20.74 1.35
C LEU A 47 2.97 19.21 1.41
N HIS A 48 2.00 18.63 0.72
CA HIS A 48 1.81 17.17 0.69
C HIS A 48 3.04 16.48 0.08
N TRP A 49 3.56 17.00 -1.04
CA TRP A 49 4.80 16.48 -1.63
C TRP A 49 5.97 16.56 -0.66
N GLN A 50 6.20 17.72 -0.05
CA GLN A 50 7.31 17.92 0.89
C GLN A 50 7.21 16.94 2.06
N THR A 51 6.01 16.76 2.63
CA THR A 51 5.77 15.85 3.75
C THR A 51 6.10 14.41 3.37
N PHE A 52 5.56 13.92 2.24
CA PHE A 52 5.88 12.59 1.73
C PHE A 52 7.40 12.44 1.46
N TYR A 53 7.99 13.42 0.80
CA TYR A 53 9.41 13.41 0.43
C TYR A 53 10.36 13.43 1.64
N GLU A 54 9.95 14.05 2.74
CA GLU A 54 10.70 14.08 4.00
C GLU A 54 10.57 12.77 4.78
N ILE A 55 9.42 12.10 4.74
CA ILE A 55 9.18 10.85 5.46
C ILE A 55 10.00 9.68 4.86
N PHE A 56 10.01 9.55 3.53
CA PHE A 56 10.50 8.34 2.85
C PHE A 56 11.92 8.45 2.28
N PRO A 57 12.59 7.30 1.99
CA PRO A 57 13.92 7.27 1.39
C PRO A 57 14.00 8.04 0.07
N LYS A 58 14.81 9.10 0.05
CA LYS A 58 15.00 9.99 -1.11
C LYS A 58 15.48 9.26 -2.37
N SER A 59 16.24 8.18 -2.21
CA SER A 59 16.73 7.35 -3.33
C SER A 59 15.56 6.68 -4.08
N ILE A 60 14.53 6.24 -3.37
CA ILE A 60 13.34 5.61 -3.94
C ILE A 60 12.40 6.67 -4.49
N THR A 61 12.06 7.68 -3.68
CA THR A 61 11.08 8.70 -4.07
C THR A 61 11.52 9.53 -5.29
N LYS A 62 12.81 9.92 -5.37
CA LYS A 62 13.36 10.59 -6.56
C LYS A 62 13.32 9.72 -7.82
N LYS A 63 13.60 8.43 -7.65
CA LYS A 63 13.71 7.48 -8.75
C LYS A 63 12.35 7.21 -9.38
N TYR A 64 11.31 6.98 -8.58
CA TYR A 64 10.05 6.44 -9.08
C TYR A 64 8.91 7.45 -9.19
N ILE A 65 8.75 8.38 -8.24
CA ILE A 65 7.59 9.29 -8.25
C ILE A 65 7.76 10.38 -9.30
N LYS A 66 6.79 10.47 -10.23
CA LYS A 66 6.78 11.45 -11.34
C LYS A 66 5.59 12.39 -11.31
N LYS A 67 4.51 12.01 -10.63
CA LYS A 67 3.32 12.84 -10.48
C LYS A 67 2.81 12.81 -9.04
N LEU A 68 2.25 13.94 -8.63
CA LEU A 68 1.40 14.06 -7.46
C LEU A 68 -0.01 14.44 -7.95
N VAL A 69 -1.01 13.74 -7.47
CA VAL A 69 -2.43 14.04 -7.67
C VAL A 69 -3.04 14.27 -6.30
N LEU A 70 -3.79 15.37 -6.15
CA LEU A 70 -4.59 15.60 -4.96
C LEU A 70 -6.06 15.42 -5.31
N ILE A 71 -6.77 14.71 -4.44
CA ILE A 71 -8.21 14.47 -4.56
C ILE A 71 -8.92 14.82 -3.25
N SER A 72 -10.24 14.84 -3.33
CA SER A 72 -11.14 14.75 -2.19
C SER A 72 -12.37 13.95 -2.59
N ASP A 73 -12.75 12.93 -1.84
CA ASP A 73 -14.01 12.19 -2.07
C ASP A 73 -14.91 12.14 -0.82
N GLY A 74 -14.37 12.50 0.34
CA GLY A 74 -15.10 12.51 1.60
C GLY A 74 -14.14 12.37 2.78
N LEU A 75 -14.67 12.00 3.94
CA LEU A 75 -13.81 11.55 5.04
C LEU A 75 -13.78 10.03 5.03
N ASP A 76 -12.56 9.50 5.10
CA ASP A 76 -12.22 8.10 5.26
C ASP A 76 -12.49 7.20 4.05
N GLU A 77 -12.98 7.70 2.89
CA GLU A 77 -13.22 6.91 1.67
C GLU A 77 -11.89 6.45 1.00
N LYS A 78 -11.41 7.08 -0.08
CA LYS A 78 -10.10 6.75 -0.67
C LYS A 78 -9.01 7.61 -0.03
N THR A 79 -8.32 7.07 0.96
CA THR A 79 -7.30 7.86 1.69
C THR A 79 -6.04 8.22 0.87
N GLY A 80 -5.65 7.39 -0.10
CA GLY A 80 -4.47 7.58 -0.95
C GLY A 80 -4.26 6.44 -1.94
N ALA A 81 -3.34 6.63 -2.88
CA ALA A 81 -2.91 5.55 -3.78
C ALA A 81 -1.48 5.80 -4.30
N LEU A 82 -0.71 4.74 -4.48
CA LEU A 82 0.51 4.72 -5.30
C LEU A 82 0.34 3.73 -6.44
N GLY A 83 0.25 4.24 -7.67
CA GLY A 83 0.11 3.36 -8.84
C GLY A 83 1.06 3.68 -9.99
N ALA A 84 1.34 2.64 -10.78
CA ALA A 84 2.27 2.70 -11.89
C ALA A 84 1.71 3.56 -13.04
N LEU A 85 2.55 4.48 -13.55
CA LEU A 85 2.29 5.30 -14.74
C LEU A 85 2.79 4.65 -16.04
N SER A 86 3.36 3.45 -15.93
CA SER A 86 4.00 2.76 -17.04
C SER A 86 3.87 1.27 -16.83
N SER A 87 3.65 0.51 -17.90
CA SER A 87 3.71 -0.95 -17.90
C SER A 87 5.08 -1.53 -17.52
N LYS A 88 6.12 -0.68 -17.38
CA LYS A 88 7.45 -1.05 -16.91
C LYS A 88 7.64 -0.89 -15.40
N ASN A 89 6.65 -0.37 -14.68
CA ASN A 89 6.68 -0.12 -13.23
C ASN A 89 7.86 0.77 -12.77
N ASP A 90 8.37 1.64 -13.65
CA ASP A 90 9.53 2.51 -13.37
C ASP A 90 9.15 3.99 -13.13
N LYS A 91 7.89 4.34 -13.36
CA LYS A 91 7.29 5.65 -13.10
C LYS A 91 5.99 5.46 -12.34
N TRP A 92 5.80 6.26 -11.30
CA TRP A 92 4.67 6.13 -10.37
C TRP A 92 4.03 7.49 -10.11
N GLN A 93 2.73 7.47 -9.82
CA GLN A 93 2.00 8.63 -9.32
C GLN A 93 1.53 8.40 -7.90
N LEU A 94 1.74 9.41 -7.06
CA LEU A 94 1.20 9.48 -5.71
C LEU A 94 -0.13 10.23 -5.78
N VAL A 95 -1.20 9.59 -5.32
CA VAL A 95 -2.53 10.17 -5.14
C VAL A 95 -2.75 10.33 -3.64
N ILE A 96 -3.22 11.49 -3.23
CA ILE A 96 -3.50 11.79 -1.82
C ILE A 96 -4.88 12.43 -1.72
N ASP A 97 -5.73 11.87 -0.86
CA ASP A 97 -6.89 12.59 -0.35
C ASP A 97 -6.46 13.60 0.71
N THR A 98 -6.87 14.85 0.51
CA THR A 98 -6.44 15.97 1.35
C THR A 98 -7.18 16.08 2.69
N LEU A 99 -8.36 15.47 2.82
CA LEU A 99 -9.10 15.36 4.07
C LEU A 99 -8.53 14.23 4.95
N ASP A 100 -8.07 13.14 4.33
CA ASP A 100 -7.54 11.98 5.06
C ASP A 100 -6.07 12.07 5.42
N VAL A 101 -5.25 12.59 4.52
CA VAL A 101 -3.81 12.79 4.76
C VAL A 101 -3.55 14.22 5.25
N ASN A 102 -4.00 14.54 6.46
CA ASN A 102 -3.91 15.88 7.03
C ASN A 102 -2.89 16.01 8.17
N PHE A 103 -1.63 16.28 7.80
CA PHE A 103 -0.53 16.53 8.74
C PHE A 103 -0.58 17.89 9.47
N LYS A 104 -1.57 18.74 9.15
CA LYS A 104 -1.84 19.98 9.89
C LYS A 104 -2.90 19.80 10.98
N SER A 105 -3.52 18.62 11.05
CA SER A 105 -4.55 18.34 12.03
C SER A 105 -4.02 18.43 13.46
N LYS A 106 -4.83 19.00 14.37
CA LYS A 106 -4.57 18.92 15.81
C LYS A 106 -5.04 17.59 16.41
N ASN A 107 -5.79 16.79 15.65
CA ASN A 107 -6.26 15.48 16.08
C ASN A 107 -5.14 14.44 15.90
N LYS A 108 -4.65 13.91 17.03
CA LYS A 108 -3.60 12.89 17.04
C LYS A 108 -3.98 11.63 16.25
N LYS A 109 -5.26 11.22 16.27
CA LYS A 109 -5.74 10.06 15.50
C LYS A 109 -5.57 10.31 14.00
N ARG A 110 -5.97 11.48 13.51
CA ARG A 110 -5.80 11.86 12.09
C ARG A 110 -4.33 11.90 11.68
N LEU A 111 -3.45 12.43 12.53
CA LEU A 111 -2.00 12.40 12.25
C LEU A 111 -1.46 10.96 12.14
N GLN A 112 -1.93 10.05 13.01
CA GLN A 112 -1.55 8.64 12.96
C GLN A 112 -2.10 7.92 11.72
N GLU A 113 -3.36 8.19 11.36
CA GLU A 113 -4.00 7.70 10.14
C GLU A 113 -3.24 8.19 8.89
N SER A 114 -2.90 9.48 8.81
CA SER A 114 -2.10 10.02 7.70
C SER A 114 -0.73 9.37 7.57
N VAL A 115 -0.06 9.05 8.69
CA VAL A 115 1.19 8.28 8.65
C VAL A 115 0.96 6.85 8.18
N TYR A 116 -0.11 6.21 8.66
CA TYR A 116 -0.48 4.86 8.26
C TYR A 116 -0.67 4.76 6.74
N THR A 117 -1.56 5.59 6.19
CA THR A 117 -1.83 5.67 4.74
C THR A 117 -0.56 5.86 3.96
N LEU A 118 0.26 6.87 4.28
CA LEU A 118 1.47 7.10 3.49
C LEU A 118 2.48 5.95 3.57
N VAL A 119 2.60 5.28 4.72
CA VAL A 119 3.51 4.13 4.88
C VAL A 119 3.00 2.92 4.10
N HIS A 120 1.68 2.71 4.11
CA HIS A 120 0.99 1.70 3.31
C HIS A 120 1.24 1.95 1.82
N GLU A 121 0.92 3.14 1.30
CA GLU A 121 1.16 3.46 -0.11
C GLU A 121 2.62 3.29 -0.52
N PHE A 122 3.56 3.72 0.32
CA PHE A 122 4.98 3.50 0.05
C PHE A 122 5.35 2.01 -0.03
N GLY A 123 4.62 1.15 0.70
CA GLY A 123 4.72 -0.30 0.61
C GLY A 123 4.45 -0.82 -0.79
N HIS A 124 3.39 -0.36 -1.47
CA HIS A 124 3.12 -0.75 -2.87
C HIS A 124 4.30 -0.40 -3.78
N LEU A 125 4.80 0.84 -3.70
CA LEU A 125 5.97 1.23 -4.48
C LEU A 125 7.18 0.34 -4.16
N LEU A 126 7.38 -0.02 -2.90
CA LEU A 126 8.50 -0.86 -2.47
C LEU A 126 8.43 -2.28 -3.04
N THR A 127 7.23 -2.86 -3.12
CA THR A 127 6.99 -4.27 -3.48
C THR A 127 6.62 -4.48 -4.95
N LEU A 128 6.20 -3.44 -5.67
CA LEU A 128 5.70 -3.53 -7.05
C LEU A 128 6.53 -2.77 -8.10
N ASN A 129 7.56 -2.03 -7.71
CA ASN A 129 8.42 -1.33 -8.69
C ASN A 129 9.17 -2.30 -9.63
N ASN A 130 9.80 -1.74 -10.66
CA ASN A 130 10.51 -2.48 -11.71
C ASN A 130 11.70 -3.37 -11.28
N THR A 131 12.14 -3.32 -10.02
CA THR A 131 13.12 -4.28 -9.47
C THR A 131 12.45 -5.50 -8.84
N GLN A 132 11.14 -5.44 -8.61
CA GLN A 132 10.33 -6.46 -7.97
C GLN A 132 9.47 -7.22 -8.98
N ILE A 133 8.94 -6.50 -9.98
CA ILE A 133 8.01 -7.05 -10.97
C ILE A 133 8.58 -6.91 -12.38
N LYS A 134 8.46 -7.99 -13.14
CA LYS A 134 8.78 -8.08 -14.56
C LYS A 134 7.50 -7.92 -15.39
N PRO A 135 7.44 -6.96 -16.33
CA PRO A 135 6.31 -6.86 -17.25
C PRO A 135 6.11 -8.18 -18.02
N THR A 136 4.85 -8.60 -18.15
CA THR A 136 4.49 -9.86 -18.80
C THR A 136 3.14 -9.74 -19.48
N ASN A 137 2.89 -10.62 -20.45
CA ASN A 137 1.58 -10.79 -21.08
C ASN A 137 0.82 -11.99 -20.50
N LYS A 138 1.34 -12.63 -19.44
CA LYS A 138 0.63 -13.68 -18.72
C LYS A 138 -0.62 -13.08 -18.05
N ILE A 139 -1.73 -13.79 -18.17
CA ILE A 139 -3.02 -13.41 -17.59
C ILE A 139 -3.44 -14.40 -16.49
N LEU A 140 -2.89 -15.62 -16.52
CA LEU A 140 -3.18 -16.68 -15.57
C LEU A 140 -1.92 -17.08 -14.80
N GLN A 141 -2.10 -17.39 -13.51
CA GLN A 141 -1.04 -17.90 -12.65
C GLN A 141 -0.68 -19.32 -13.06
N ASP A 142 0.59 -19.57 -13.37
CA ASP A 142 1.08 -20.92 -13.61
C ASP A 142 1.21 -21.66 -12.27
N GLU A 143 0.80 -22.94 -12.23
CA GLU A 143 0.96 -23.79 -11.05
C GLU A 143 2.46 -23.90 -10.68
N GLY A 144 2.79 -23.55 -9.44
CA GLY A 144 4.19 -23.54 -8.96
C GLY A 144 5.08 -22.47 -9.61
N GLY A 145 4.51 -21.58 -10.43
CA GLY A 145 5.19 -20.48 -11.08
C GLY A 145 5.58 -19.35 -10.11
N LEU A 146 6.19 -18.31 -10.67
CA LEU A 146 6.38 -17.04 -9.95
C LEU A 146 5.04 -16.35 -9.78
N TYR A 147 4.88 -15.61 -8.69
CA TYR A 147 3.62 -14.93 -8.40
C TYR A 147 3.30 -13.88 -9.49
N LEU A 148 2.09 -13.93 -10.03
CA LEU A 148 1.59 -13.02 -11.06
C LEU A 148 0.67 -11.97 -10.43
N THR A 149 0.97 -10.70 -10.68
CA THR A 149 0.15 -9.53 -10.29
C THR A 149 -0.39 -8.83 -11.54
N LEU A 150 -1.25 -7.83 -11.35
CA LEU A 150 -1.71 -6.97 -12.45
C LEU A 150 -0.56 -6.15 -13.08
N GLU A 151 0.45 -5.80 -12.29
CA GLU A 151 1.66 -5.09 -12.72
C GLU A 151 2.68 -5.99 -13.42
N GLY A 152 2.53 -7.31 -13.30
CA GLY A 152 3.30 -8.32 -14.01
C GLY A 152 3.76 -9.50 -13.16
N GLU A 153 4.77 -10.24 -13.62
CA GLU A 153 5.28 -11.42 -12.92
C GLU A 153 6.38 -11.02 -11.93
N ALA A 154 6.23 -11.39 -10.66
CA ALA A 154 7.19 -11.08 -9.63
C ALA A 154 8.52 -11.82 -9.88
N TYR A 155 9.66 -11.12 -9.75
CA TYR A 155 10.96 -11.79 -9.85
C TYR A 155 11.12 -12.81 -8.72
N LYS A 156 11.81 -13.92 -9.00
CA LYS A 156 12.09 -14.98 -8.02
C LYS A 156 12.56 -14.46 -6.64
N ASN A 157 13.42 -13.44 -6.65
CA ASN A 157 14.03 -12.88 -5.44
C ASN A 157 13.32 -11.62 -4.92
N SER A 158 12.23 -11.17 -5.53
CA SER A 158 11.46 -10.01 -5.07
C SER A 158 10.87 -10.25 -3.69
N TYR A 159 10.58 -9.17 -2.97
CA TYR A 159 9.95 -9.25 -1.65
C TYR A 159 8.60 -9.94 -1.74
N LEU A 160 7.77 -9.55 -2.73
CA LEU A 160 6.45 -10.10 -2.95
C LEU A 160 6.49 -11.60 -3.24
N ASN A 161 7.32 -12.05 -4.19
CA ASN A 161 7.38 -13.48 -4.52
C ASN A 161 7.85 -14.32 -3.34
N ARG A 162 8.84 -13.82 -2.58
CA ARG A 162 9.32 -14.49 -1.35
C ARG A 162 8.24 -14.53 -0.27
N PHE A 163 7.48 -13.46 -0.13
CA PHE A 163 6.40 -13.36 0.86
C PHE A 163 5.25 -14.32 0.54
N VAL A 164 4.74 -14.29 -0.69
CA VAL A 164 3.72 -15.24 -1.19
C VAL A 164 4.21 -16.68 -1.00
N SER A 165 5.46 -16.93 -1.38
CA SER A 165 6.08 -18.25 -1.23
C SER A 165 6.23 -18.74 0.22
N LEU A 166 6.16 -17.87 1.22
CA LEU A 166 6.26 -18.27 2.61
C LEU A 166 4.90 -18.36 3.29
N PHE A 167 3.96 -17.51 2.89
CA PHE A 167 2.75 -17.27 3.68
C PHE A 167 1.44 -17.51 2.96
N TRP A 168 1.43 -17.61 1.64
CA TRP A 168 0.22 -17.84 0.84
C TRP A 168 0.14 -19.22 0.18
N LYS A 169 1.18 -20.05 0.31
CA LYS A 169 1.26 -21.34 -0.40
C LYS A 169 0.10 -22.30 -0.12
N GLY A 170 -0.26 -23.05 -1.16
CA GLY A 170 -1.25 -24.14 -1.12
C GLY A 170 -2.67 -23.61 -0.99
N ARG A 171 -3.44 -24.20 -0.08
CA ARG A 171 -4.88 -23.96 0.07
C ARG A 171 -5.27 -22.49 0.28
N LEU A 172 -4.40 -21.63 0.81
CA LEU A 172 -4.75 -20.22 1.03
C LEU A 172 -4.81 -19.45 -0.30
N LEU A 173 -3.75 -19.49 -1.11
CA LEU A 173 -3.74 -18.87 -2.43
C LEU A 173 -4.78 -19.50 -3.36
N GLU A 174 -4.91 -20.83 -3.38
CA GLU A 174 -5.94 -21.52 -4.19
C GLU A 174 -7.36 -21.05 -3.85
N LYS A 175 -7.68 -20.91 -2.55
CA LYS A 175 -8.99 -20.40 -2.13
C LYS A 175 -9.18 -18.95 -2.54
N TRP A 176 -8.15 -18.13 -2.39
CA TRP A 176 -8.19 -16.73 -2.80
C TRP A 176 -8.39 -16.58 -4.30
N ASP A 177 -7.67 -17.34 -5.13
CA ASP A 177 -7.84 -17.36 -6.59
C ASP A 177 -9.28 -17.72 -6.96
N VAL A 178 -9.86 -18.75 -6.33
CA VAL A 178 -11.27 -19.12 -6.53
C VAL A 178 -12.22 -18.00 -6.13
N ILE A 179 -11.95 -17.28 -5.05
CA ILE A 179 -12.74 -16.11 -4.63
C ILE A 179 -12.67 -15.02 -5.70
N LYS A 180 -11.47 -14.66 -6.17
CA LYS A 180 -11.28 -13.63 -7.18
C LYS A 180 -11.97 -13.99 -8.49
N GLU A 181 -11.83 -15.22 -8.96
CA GLU A 181 -12.38 -15.65 -10.24
C GLU A 181 -13.90 -15.84 -10.23
N ARG A 182 -14.46 -16.35 -9.12
CA ARG A 182 -15.86 -16.82 -9.09
C ARG A 182 -16.80 -15.97 -8.25
N HIS A 183 -16.28 -15.03 -7.48
CA HIS A 183 -17.09 -14.26 -6.53
C HIS A 183 -16.86 -12.76 -6.58
N CYS A 184 -15.80 -12.27 -7.22
CA CYS A 184 -15.53 -10.83 -7.35
C CYS A 184 -16.12 -10.22 -8.64
N PHE A 185 -17.40 -10.49 -8.93
CA PHE A 185 -18.12 -9.86 -10.05
C PHE A 185 -18.67 -8.48 -9.69
N THR A 186 -19.07 -8.31 -8.42
CA THR A 186 -19.38 -7.01 -7.81
C THR A 186 -18.47 -6.79 -6.61
N GLU A 187 -18.36 -5.53 -6.17
CA GLU A 187 -17.61 -5.19 -4.97
C GLU A 187 -18.18 -5.89 -3.73
N GLU A 188 -19.49 -5.80 -3.52
CA GLU A 188 -20.18 -6.43 -2.38
C GLU A 188 -19.93 -7.95 -2.30
N SER A 189 -20.05 -8.67 -3.42
CA SER A 189 -19.83 -10.12 -3.43
C SER A 189 -18.36 -10.49 -3.21
N CYS A 190 -17.43 -9.62 -3.63
CA CYS A 190 -16.00 -9.78 -3.36
C CYS A 190 -15.71 -9.60 -1.86
N VAL A 191 -16.20 -8.49 -1.28
CA VAL A 191 -16.04 -8.12 0.13
C VAL A 191 -16.55 -9.24 1.04
N GLU A 192 -17.74 -9.77 0.79
CA GLU A 192 -18.32 -10.85 1.60
C GLU A 192 -17.38 -12.07 1.66
N LYS A 193 -16.86 -12.51 0.52
CA LYS A 193 -16.01 -13.71 0.45
C LYS A 193 -14.60 -13.49 0.99
N LEU A 194 -14.01 -12.33 0.75
CA LEU A 194 -12.71 -11.98 1.32
C LEU A 194 -12.80 -11.82 2.84
N ASN A 195 -13.92 -11.32 3.36
CA ASN A 195 -14.20 -11.35 4.80
C ASN A 195 -14.29 -12.76 5.37
N GLY A 196 -14.98 -13.67 4.67
CA GLY A 196 -14.99 -15.08 5.03
C GLY A 196 -13.57 -15.66 5.09
N LEU A 197 -12.74 -15.36 4.08
CA LEU A 197 -11.33 -15.77 4.04
C LEU A 197 -10.54 -15.24 5.25
N TYR A 198 -10.75 -13.98 5.64
CA TYR A 198 -10.14 -13.39 6.82
C TYR A 198 -10.58 -14.09 8.12
N PHE A 199 -11.88 -14.26 8.35
CA PHE A 199 -12.41 -14.87 9.56
C PHE A 199 -11.98 -16.35 9.73
N ASP A 200 -11.87 -17.08 8.62
CA ASP A 200 -11.36 -18.45 8.62
C ASP A 200 -9.86 -18.54 8.93
N ASN A 201 -9.12 -17.43 8.78
CA ASN A 201 -7.66 -17.37 8.90
C ASN A 201 -7.17 -16.18 9.75
N LEU A 202 -7.86 -15.87 10.87
CA LEU A 202 -7.54 -14.72 11.75
C LEU A 202 -6.09 -14.67 12.25
N ALA A 203 -5.42 -15.82 12.36
CA ALA A 203 -4.02 -15.89 12.78
C ALA A 203 -3.03 -15.53 11.65
N ASP A 204 -3.51 -15.43 10.41
CA ASP A 204 -2.68 -15.30 9.22
C ASP A 204 -2.58 -13.87 8.75
N PHE A 205 -3.61 -13.06 8.94
CA PHE A 205 -3.65 -11.68 8.47
C PHE A 205 -3.47 -10.67 9.61
N VAL A 206 -2.80 -9.55 9.32
CA VAL A 206 -2.60 -8.46 10.30
C VAL A 206 -3.84 -7.57 10.45
N THR A 207 -4.67 -7.53 9.42
CA THR A 207 -5.94 -6.81 9.27
C THR A 207 -6.86 -7.62 8.37
N ASP A 208 -8.15 -7.31 8.34
CA ASP A 208 -9.08 -7.78 7.32
C ASP A 208 -8.67 -7.33 5.91
N TYR A 209 -8.20 -6.09 5.78
CA TYR A 209 -7.69 -5.54 4.51
C TYR A 209 -6.57 -6.39 3.89
N ALA A 210 -5.69 -6.94 4.72
CA ALA A 210 -4.63 -7.84 4.27
C ALA A 210 -5.15 -9.14 3.60
N ALA A 211 -6.42 -9.51 3.75
CA ALA A 211 -6.98 -10.67 3.07
C ALA A 211 -7.41 -10.38 1.62
N GLU A 212 -7.45 -9.11 1.20
CA GLU A 212 -7.92 -8.72 -0.13
C GLU A 212 -7.04 -9.22 -1.26
N SER A 213 -5.72 -9.20 -1.04
CA SER A 213 -4.74 -9.73 -1.97
C SER A 213 -3.40 -10.00 -1.28
N PRO A 214 -2.55 -10.85 -1.85
CA PRO A 214 -1.17 -10.98 -1.38
C PRO A 214 -0.36 -9.68 -1.44
N GLU A 215 -0.70 -8.77 -2.36
CA GLU A 215 -0.15 -7.42 -2.47
C GLU A 215 -0.52 -6.55 -1.26
N GLU A 216 -1.80 -6.56 -0.85
CA GLU A 216 -2.25 -5.86 0.36
C GLU A 216 -1.63 -6.45 1.61
N ASP A 217 -1.55 -7.78 1.70
CA ASP A 217 -0.99 -8.46 2.88
C ASP A 217 0.48 -8.11 3.13
N ILE A 218 1.32 -8.09 2.09
CA ILE A 218 2.72 -7.69 2.24
C ILE A 218 2.82 -6.21 2.62
N VAL A 219 1.97 -5.36 2.07
CA VAL A 219 1.98 -3.92 2.33
C VAL A 219 1.50 -3.60 3.75
N GLU A 220 0.41 -4.22 4.20
CA GLU A 220 -0.08 -4.13 5.57
C GLU A 220 0.95 -4.68 6.56
N SER A 221 1.56 -5.82 6.24
CA SER A 221 2.65 -6.38 7.04
C SER A 221 3.86 -5.44 7.11
N TRP A 222 4.19 -4.75 6.03
CA TRP A 222 5.22 -3.70 5.99
C TRP A 222 4.85 -2.51 6.87
N THR A 223 3.60 -2.03 6.79
CA THR A 223 3.09 -0.93 7.62
C THR A 223 3.20 -1.26 9.09
N TYR A 224 2.80 -2.47 9.50
CA TYR A 224 2.97 -2.95 10.86
C TYR A 224 4.44 -3.10 11.25
N PHE A 225 5.30 -3.61 10.36
CA PHE A 225 6.74 -3.68 10.60
C PHE A 225 7.33 -2.31 10.90
N VAL A 226 6.96 -1.28 10.13
CA VAL A 226 7.45 0.09 10.31
C VAL A 226 6.92 0.69 11.61
N LEU A 227 5.61 0.62 11.85
CA LEU A 227 4.95 1.38 12.92
C LEU A 227 4.98 0.68 14.28
N LYS A 228 5.00 -0.65 14.32
CA LYS A 228 5.01 -1.43 15.57
C LYS A 228 6.43 -1.85 15.98
N LYS A 229 6.55 -2.35 17.21
CA LYS A 229 7.80 -2.94 17.72
C LYS A 229 7.98 -4.33 17.12
N LYS A 230 9.24 -4.81 17.04
CA LYS A 230 9.53 -6.21 16.69
C LYS A 230 8.76 -7.16 17.60
N VAL A 231 8.12 -8.16 17.00
CA VAL A 231 7.42 -9.20 17.78
C VAL A 231 8.47 -10.16 18.34
N LYS A 232 8.65 -10.18 19.67
CA LYS A 232 9.50 -11.16 20.36
C LYS A 232 8.72 -12.49 20.41
N ASN A 233 9.25 -13.54 19.79
CA ASN A 233 8.64 -14.88 19.74
C ASN A 233 7.29 -14.93 18.97
N PRO A 234 7.28 -14.73 17.64
CA PRO A 234 6.05 -14.75 16.85
C PRO A 234 5.38 -16.13 16.89
N LYS A 235 4.09 -16.16 17.27
CA LYS A 235 3.26 -17.37 17.39
C LYS A 235 2.31 -17.54 16.21
N THR A 236 1.75 -16.43 15.72
CA THR A 236 0.82 -16.44 14.57
C THR A 236 1.55 -16.20 13.25
N ILE A 237 0.94 -16.55 12.12
CA ILE A 237 1.50 -16.26 10.80
C ILE A 237 1.56 -14.74 10.57
N ALA A 238 0.54 -13.98 10.97
CA ALA A 238 0.55 -12.52 10.94
C ALA A 238 1.78 -11.91 11.65
N GLN A 239 2.13 -12.41 12.83
CA GLN A 239 3.32 -11.97 13.56
C GLN A 239 4.64 -12.33 12.85
N LYS A 240 4.68 -13.45 12.13
CA LYS A 240 5.83 -13.83 11.30
C LYS A 240 5.95 -12.93 10.08
N LYS A 241 4.82 -12.58 9.43
CA LYS A 241 4.76 -11.62 8.32
C LYS A 241 5.29 -10.24 8.73
N ILE A 242 4.91 -9.72 9.91
CA ILE A 242 5.49 -8.47 10.45
C ILE A 242 7.03 -8.57 10.59
N ASN A 243 7.53 -9.73 11.03
CA ASN A 243 8.97 -9.92 11.21
C ASN A 243 9.74 -10.26 9.92
N PHE A 244 9.05 -10.56 8.81
CA PHE A 244 9.63 -10.94 7.53
C PHE A 244 10.69 -9.95 7.06
N PHE A 245 10.44 -8.65 7.22
CA PHE A 245 11.30 -7.61 6.68
C PHE A 245 12.65 -7.45 7.39
N TYR A 246 12.83 -8.04 8.59
CA TYR A 246 14.12 -7.97 9.31
C TYR A 246 15.28 -8.67 8.61
N GLN A 247 14.99 -9.54 7.63
CA GLN A 247 16.02 -10.23 6.83
C GLN A 247 16.63 -9.33 5.74
N PHE A 248 16.06 -8.15 5.49
CA PHE A 248 16.51 -7.21 4.46
C PHE A 248 17.11 -5.95 5.12
N PRO A 249 18.45 -5.80 5.17
CA PRO A 249 19.12 -4.70 5.88
C PRO A 249 18.65 -3.31 5.44
N GLU A 250 18.39 -3.13 4.15
CA GLU A 250 17.88 -1.91 3.53
C GLU A 250 16.48 -1.55 4.06
N LEU A 251 15.61 -2.53 4.26
CA LEU A 251 14.25 -2.29 4.78
C LEU A 251 14.28 -1.95 6.28
N VAL A 252 15.22 -2.54 7.03
CA VAL A 252 15.49 -2.15 8.42
C VAL A 252 15.99 -0.70 8.49
N ALA A 253 16.84 -0.27 7.53
CA ALA A 253 17.28 1.12 7.45
C ALA A 253 16.13 2.07 7.10
N TYR A 254 15.28 1.71 6.13
CA TYR A 254 14.08 2.48 5.78
C TYR A 254 13.12 2.62 6.96
N ARG A 255 12.87 1.54 7.70
CA ARG A 255 12.08 1.58 8.94
C ARG A 255 12.64 2.59 9.94
N LYS A 256 13.96 2.58 10.19
CA LYS A 256 14.60 3.54 11.12
C LYS A 256 14.40 4.99 10.66
N LEU A 257 14.62 5.25 9.38
CA LEU A 257 14.43 6.57 8.77
C LEU A 257 12.98 7.05 8.91
N ILE A 258 12.01 6.24 8.47
CA ILE A 258 10.59 6.59 8.48
C ILE A 258 10.14 6.88 9.91
N ARG A 259 10.46 6.02 10.87
CA ARG A 259 10.11 6.22 12.29
C ARG A 259 10.73 7.48 12.88
N TYR A 260 11.96 7.81 12.49
CA TYR A 260 12.57 9.07 12.92
C TYR A 260 11.79 10.26 12.36
N ASN A 261 11.46 10.24 11.06
CA ASN A 261 10.77 11.35 10.40
C ASN A 261 9.31 11.51 10.85
N THR A 262 8.65 10.44 11.28
CA THR A 262 7.24 10.48 11.71
C THR A 262 7.05 10.58 13.23
N ARG A 263 8.14 10.71 14.01
CA ARG A 263 8.10 10.67 15.48
C ARG A 263 7.13 11.67 16.12
N TYR A 264 6.96 12.86 15.52
CA TYR A 264 6.07 13.90 16.04
C TYR A 264 4.58 13.69 15.70
N TYR A 265 4.28 12.79 14.77
CA TYR A 265 2.91 12.48 14.36
C TYR A 265 2.35 11.25 15.08
N VAL A 266 3.23 10.30 15.41
CA VAL A 266 2.83 9.00 15.96
C VAL A 266 2.99 8.91 17.48
N HIS A 267 3.93 9.66 18.06
CA HIS A 267 4.28 9.63 19.49
C HIS A 267 3.98 10.98 20.14
#